data_AF-A0A2T2ZT99-F1
#
_entry.id   AF-A0A2T2ZT99-F1
#
_cell.length_a   1.000
_cell.length_b   1.000
_cell.length_c   1.000
_cell.angle_alpha   90.00
_cell.angle_beta   90.00
_cell.angle_gamma   90.00
#
_symmetry.space_group_name_H-M   'P 1'
#
loop_
_entity.id
_entity.type
_entity.pdbx_description
1 polymer ?
#
loop_
_entity_poly.entity_id
_entity_poly.type
_entity_poly.pdbx_seq_one_letter_code
_entity_poly.pdbx_strand_id
1 'polypeptide(L)'
;MQTGGAYSPSTVYAIGLSSVGLGLHALFRPRQEYGRFGLPLEAAHDRPAWPHASSGQLSKEPRQLFSETASQSSQVSPLIYLKGIRELTYGLILLGLQFEGDAAGVTITSGVLALAGLADGLVVWYHGGKENRHKAWGHWLAFASLGSWAGWRAFRAYGERAAFHALHY
;
A
#
# COMPACT_ATOMS: atom_id res chain seq x y z
N MET A 1 -19.71 -3.49 33.73
CA MET A 1 -19.90 -3.35 32.27
C MET A 1 -18.62 -3.78 31.55
N GLN A 2 -18.48 -5.08 31.28
CA GLN A 2 -17.58 -5.64 30.28
C GLN A 2 -18.33 -6.85 29.74
N THR A 3 -18.90 -6.74 28.53
CA THR A 3 -19.60 -7.85 27.87
C THR A 3 -19.16 -7.89 26.43
N GLY A 4 -18.66 -9.04 25.98
CA GLY A 4 -18.69 -9.42 24.57
C GLY A 4 -17.32 -9.67 23.95
N GLY A 5 -16.83 -10.91 24.07
CA GLY A 5 -15.97 -11.56 23.08
C GLY A 5 -14.57 -10.97 22.92
N ALA A 6 -13.58 -11.65 23.49
CA ALA A 6 -12.16 -11.38 23.31
C ALA A 6 -11.74 -11.35 21.83
N TYR A 7 -11.83 -10.18 21.19
CA TYR A 7 -10.98 -9.86 20.05
C TYR A 7 -9.59 -9.66 20.62
N SER A 8 -8.62 -10.50 20.27
CA SER A 8 -7.26 -10.35 20.79
C SER A 8 -6.71 -8.99 20.35
N PRO A 9 -6.52 -8.02 21.27
CA PRO A 9 -6.05 -6.68 20.92
C PRO A 9 -4.72 -6.74 20.15
N SER A 10 -3.93 -7.78 20.43
CA SER A 10 -2.66 -8.09 19.77
C SER A 10 -2.75 -8.12 18.24
N THR A 11 -3.84 -8.61 17.66
CA THR A 11 -3.98 -8.69 16.19
C THR A 11 -4.10 -7.30 15.57
N VAL A 12 -4.89 -6.42 16.18
CA VAL A 12 -5.09 -5.06 15.68
C VAL A 12 -3.83 -4.23 15.86
N TYR A 13 -3.17 -4.36 17.01
CA TYR A 13 -1.86 -3.75 17.22
C TYR A 13 -0.82 -4.26 16.23
N ALA A 14 -0.78 -5.56 15.92
CA ALA A 14 0.13 -6.13 14.95
C ALA A 14 -0.12 -5.59 13.53
N ILE A 15 -1.39 -5.50 13.10
CA ILE A 15 -1.75 -4.93 11.80
C ILE A 15 -1.37 -3.44 11.75
N GLY A 16 -1.72 -2.67 12.79
CA GLY A 16 -1.41 -1.24 12.89
C GLY A 16 0.10 -0.98 12.86
N LEU A 17 0.88 -1.70 13.67
CA LEU A 17 2.34 -1.61 13.70
C LEU A 17 2.97 -2.01 12.38
N SER A 18 2.47 -3.07 11.74
CA SER A 18 2.95 -3.49 10.42
C SER A 18 2.71 -2.39 9.39
N SER A 19 1.53 -1.76 9.38
CA SER A 19 1.20 -0.66 8.47
C SER A 19 2.07 0.58 8.72
N VAL A 20 2.31 0.95 9.99
CA VAL A 20 3.24 2.04 10.33
C VAL A 20 4.66 1.71 9.87
N GLY A 21 5.14 0.49 10.14
CA GLY A 21 6.47 0.05 9.73
C GLY A 21 6.66 0.09 8.22
N LEU A 22 5.67 -0.35 7.45
CA LEU A 22 5.68 -0.28 5.98
C LEU A 22 5.68 1.18 5.50
N GLY A 23 4.86 2.04 6.11
CA GLY A 23 4.83 3.47 5.79
C GLY A 23 6.17 4.16 6.05
N LEU A 24 6.79 3.92 7.21
CA LEU A 24 8.12 4.44 7.55
C LEU A 24 9.20 3.88 6.61
N HIS A 25 9.13 2.58 6.28
CA HIS A 25 10.07 1.97 5.34
C HIS A 25 10.00 2.64 3.96
N ALA A 26 8.80 2.92 3.45
CA ALA A 26 8.61 3.62 2.18
C ALA A 26 9.12 5.07 2.20
N LEU A 27 8.98 5.77 3.34
CA LEU A 27 9.47 7.14 3.50
C LEU A 27 11.01 7.21 3.58
N PHE A 28 11.64 6.29 4.32
CA PHE A 28 13.10 6.31 4.52
C PHE A 28 13.88 5.57 3.43
N ARG A 29 13.27 4.59 2.76
CA ARG A 29 13.92 3.76 1.72
C ARG A 29 13.07 3.64 0.45
N PRO A 30 12.70 4.76 -0.18
CA PRO A 30 11.78 4.76 -1.32
C PRO A 30 12.33 4.01 -2.54
N ARG A 31 13.66 4.03 -2.76
CA ARG A 31 14.33 3.29 -3.86
C ARG A 31 14.21 1.77 -3.73
N GLN A 32 14.14 1.23 -2.50
CA GLN A 32 14.02 -0.21 -2.28
C GLN A 32 12.59 -0.72 -2.49
N GLU A 33 11.59 0.14 -2.31
CA GLU A 33 10.18 -0.22 -2.54
C GLU A 33 9.84 -0.40 -4.03
N TYR A 34 10.60 0.20 -4.96
CA TYR A 34 10.40 -0.01 -6.41
C TYR A 34 10.47 -1.47 -6.82
N GLY A 35 11.45 -2.22 -6.31
CA GLY A 35 11.59 -3.66 -6.58
C GLY A 35 10.45 -4.52 -5.99
N ARG A 36 9.76 -3.99 -4.97
CA ARG A 36 8.62 -4.64 -4.34
C ARG A 36 7.34 -4.47 -5.18
N PHE A 37 7.19 -3.32 -5.85
CA PHE A 37 6.06 -3.01 -6.72
C PHE A 37 6.27 -3.40 -8.19
N GLY A 38 7.50 -3.76 -8.57
CA GLY A 38 7.80 -4.20 -9.93
C GLY A 38 7.62 -3.10 -10.97
N LEU A 39 7.69 -1.84 -10.54
CA LEU A 39 7.69 -0.68 -11.43
C LEU A 39 9.13 -0.42 -11.87
N PRO A 40 9.40 -0.24 -13.18
CA PRO A 40 10.69 0.25 -13.62
C PRO A 40 10.91 1.65 -13.04
N LEU A 41 12.15 1.94 -12.62
CA LEU A 41 12.53 3.29 -12.23
C LEU A 41 12.23 4.23 -13.40
N GLU A 42 11.53 5.33 -13.15
CA GLU A 42 11.28 6.33 -14.19
C GLU A 42 12.63 6.81 -14.74
N ALA A 43 12.87 6.57 -16.03
CA ALA A 43 13.96 7.22 -16.73
C ALA A 43 13.69 8.72 -16.64
N ALA A 44 14.64 9.48 -16.09
CA ALA A 44 14.55 10.93 -16.04
C ALA A 44 14.13 11.41 -17.44
N HIS A 45 12.97 12.07 -17.52
CA HIS A 45 12.51 12.66 -18.75
C HIS A 45 13.57 13.69 -19.14
N ASP A 46 14.45 13.34 -20.08
CA ASP A 46 15.30 14.29 -20.76
C ASP A 46 14.33 15.36 -21.28
N ARG A 47 14.40 16.56 -20.71
CA ARG A 47 13.70 17.72 -21.26
C ARG A 47 14.06 17.73 -22.75
N PRO A 48 13.10 17.90 -23.67
CA PRO A 48 13.47 18.08 -25.06
C PRO A 48 14.32 19.34 -25.13
N ALA A 49 15.64 19.16 -25.27
CA ALA A 49 16.52 20.23 -25.67
C ALA A 49 16.01 20.65 -27.06
N TRP A 50 15.39 21.82 -27.11
CA TRP A 50 15.00 22.45 -28.36
C TRP A 50 16.16 22.35 -29.35
N PRO A 51 15.93 21.85 -30.57
CA PRO A 51 17.01 21.67 -31.52
C PRO A 51 17.41 23.05 -32.06
N HIS A 52 18.48 23.62 -31.49
CA HIS A 52 19.27 24.56 -32.26
C HIS A 52 19.99 23.76 -33.34
N ALA A 53 19.52 23.97 -34.57
CA ALA A 53 20.12 23.44 -35.77
C ALA A 53 21.58 23.90 -35.88
N SER A 54 22.50 22.93 -35.95
CA SER A 54 23.80 23.10 -36.60
C SER A 54 24.30 21.76 -37.12
N SER A 55 24.03 21.56 -38.40
CA SER A 55 24.86 20.89 -39.41
C SER A 55 26.10 20.10 -38.93
N GLY A 56 26.02 18.78 -39.11
CA GLY A 56 27.05 17.96 -39.76
C GLY A 56 28.33 17.66 -38.99
N GLN A 57 28.47 16.43 -38.48
CA GLN A 57 29.68 15.66 -38.76
C GLN A 57 29.52 14.16 -38.44
N LEU A 58 30.00 13.38 -39.39
CA LEU A 58 30.15 11.94 -39.44
C LEU A 58 31.25 11.47 -38.47
N SER A 59 30.97 10.57 -37.53
CA SER A 59 31.97 9.63 -37.00
C SER A 59 31.34 8.40 -36.33
N LYS A 60 31.93 7.24 -36.63
CA LYS A 60 31.63 5.89 -36.12
C LYS A 60 32.10 5.75 -34.66
N GLU A 61 31.21 5.27 -33.77
CA GLU A 61 31.45 4.53 -32.49
C GLU A 61 32.39 5.17 -31.41
N PRO A 62 32.20 4.95 -30.09
CA PRO A 62 31.68 3.75 -29.46
C PRO A 62 30.42 3.96 -28.60
N ARG A 63 29.42 3.10 -28.84
CA ARG A 63 28.12 2.99 -28.15
C ARG A 63 28.22 2.49 -26.70
N GLN A 64 29.35 2.68 -26.00
CA GLN A 64 29.57 2.09 -24.67
C GLN A 64 29.96 3.07 -23.55
N LEU A 65 30.27 4.34 -23.85
CA LEU A 65 30.61 5.32 -22.79
C LEU A 65 29.39 6.08 -22.22
N PHE A 66 28.22 5.95 -22.86
CA PHE A 66 26.97 6.59 -22.41
C PHE A 66 26.03 5.66 -21.64
N SER A 67 26.46 4.43 -21.33
CA SER A 67 25.65 3.50 -20.53
C SER A 67 25.99 3.53 -19.03
N GLU A 68 27.06 4.23 -18.63
CA GLU A 68 27.54 4.23 -17.24
C GLU A 68 27.05 5.45 -16.44
N THR A 69 26.78 6.58 -17.12
CA THR A 69 26.20 7.79 -16.52
C THR A 69 24.66 7.79 -16.46
N ALA A 70 24.00 6.91 -17.21
CA ALA A 70 22.54 6.71 -17.14
C ALA A 70 22.06 5.96 -15.87
N SER A 71 22.97 5.63 -14.95
CA SER A 71 22.64 4.96 -13.69
C SER A 71 22.36 5.91 -12.51
N GLN A 72 22.54 7.24 -12.67
CA GLN A 72 22.57 8.16 -11.52
C GLN A 72 21.41 9.15 -11.36
N SER A 73 20.41 9.17 -12.24
CA SER A 73 19.25 10.08 -12.09
C SER A 73 17.90 9.37 -12.08
N SER A 74 17.84 8.15 -11.53
CA SER A 74 16.56 7.56 -11.15
C SER A 74 15.86 8.48 -10.13
N GLN A 75 14.94 9.30 -10.63
CA GLN A 75 14.05 10.11 -9.81
C GLN A 75 13.06 9.18 -9.13
N VAL A 76 12.98 9.33 -7.82
CA VAL A 76 11.97 8.64 -7.02
C VAL A 76 10.63 9.33 -7.28
N SER A 77 9.71 8.61 -7.91
CA SER A 77 8.35 9.03 -8.19
C SER A 77 7.67 9.44 -6.89
N PRO A 78 7.08 10.65 -6.82
CA PRO A 78 6.35 11.13 -5.65
C PRO A 78 5.28 10.17 -5.12
N LEU A 79 4.77 9.28 -5.98
CA LEU A 79 3.78 8.25 -5.65
C LEU A 79 4.23 7.32 -4.51
N ILE A 80 5.54 7.04 -4.38
CA ILE A 80 6.01 6.16 -3.32
C ILE A 80 5.92 6.80 -1.93
N TYR A 81 6.12 8.12 -1.85
CA TYR A 81 5.95 8.87 -0.61
C TYR A 81 4.48 8.97 -0.22
N LEU A 82 3.59 9.23 -1.19
CA LEU A 82 2.15 9.24 -0.95
C LEU A 82 1.64 7.89 -0.45
N LYS A 83 2.17 6.79 -1.00
CA LYS A 83 1.89 5.45 -0.49
C LYS A 83 2.37 5.27 0.96
N GLY A 84 3.59 5.68 1.26
CA GLY A 84 4.14 5.60 2.60
C GLY A 84 3.31 6.37 3.63
N ILE A 85 2.90 7.60 3.28
CA ILE A 85 1.99 8.41 4.09
C ILE A 85 0.67 7.67 4.30
N ARG A 86 0.06 7.14 3.23
CA ARG A 86 -1.20 6.39 3.30
C ARG A 86 -1.12 5.19 4.26
N GLU A 87 -0.09 4.35 4.14
CA GLU A 87 0.11 3.19 5.03
C GLU A 87 0.37 3.62 6.49
N LEU A 88 1.11 4.70 6.68
CA LEU A 88 1.35 5.27 8.00
C LEU A 88 0.06 5.80 8.64
N THR A 89 -0.75 6.54 7.89
CA THR A 89 -2.03 7.09 8.37
C THR A 89 -3.00 5.96 8.76
N TYR A 90 -3.12 4.91 7.94
CA TYR A 90 -3.96 3.75 8.28
C TYR A 90 -3.46 3.00 9.52
N GLY A 91 -2.14 2.87 9.68
CA GLY A 91 -1.56 2.26 10.86
C GLY A 91 -1.86 3.06 12.13
N LEU A 92 -1.62 4.36 12.11
CA LEU A 92 -1.83 5.25 13.26
C LEU A 92 -3.30 5.30 13.69
N ILE A 93 -4.25 5.39 12.74
CA ILE A 93 -5.66 5.42 13.08
C ILE A 93 -6.15 4.06 13.64
N LEU A 94 -5.65 2.92 13.13
CA LEU A 94 -5.93 1.62 13.73
C LEU A 94 -5.40 1.49 15.15
N LEU A 95 -4.19 1.98 15.41
CA LEU A 95 -3.60 1.98 16.75
C LEU A 95 -4.39 2.88 17.71
N GLY A 96 -4.76 4.08 17.27
CA GLY A 96 -5.55 5.03 18.05
C GLY A 96 -6.91 4.46 18.43
N LEU A 97 -7.66 3.95 17.45
CA LEU A 97 -8.99 3.36 17.67
C LEU A 97 -8.93 2.13 18.58
N GLN A 98 -7.88 1.30 18.45
CA GLN A 98 -7.67 0.17 19.33
C GLN A 98 -7.29 0.59 20.75
N PHE A 99 -6.52 1.67 20.90
CA PHE A 99 -6.15 2.25 22.19
C PHE A 99 -7.36 2.85 22.92
N GLU A 100 -8.26 3.52 22.20
CA GLU A 100 -9.52 4.04 22.72
C GLU A 100 -10.56 2.94 23.01
N GLY A 101 -10.33 1.72 22.53
CA GLY A 101 -11.28 0.61 22.64
C GLY A 101 -12.49 0.73 21.70
N ASP A 102 -12.43 1.60 20.68
CA ASP A 102 -13.49 1.75 19.67
C ASP A 102 -13.48 0.57 18.68
N ALA A 103 -14.14 -0.51 19.09
CA ALA A 103 -14.27 -1.71 18.29
C ALA A 103 -14.96 -1.46 16.93
N ALA A 104 -15.89 -0.49 16.85
CA ALA A 104 -16.60 -0.16 15.62
C ALA A 104 -15.68 0.57 14.65
N GLY A 105 -14.96 1.59 15.14
CA GLY A 105 -13.96 2.32 14.37
C GLY A 105 -12.87 1.38 13.82
N VAL A 106 -12.33 0.47 14.63
CA VAL A 106 -11.33 -0.51 14.17
C VAL A 106 -11.89 -1.37 13.04
N THR A 107 -13.15 -1.82 13.16
CA THR A 107 -13.80 -2.67 12.16
C THR A 107 -13.97 -1.94 10.82
N ILE A 108 -14.48 -0.71 10.86
CA ILE A 108 -14.68 0.14 9.68
C ILE A 108 -13.33 0.40 9.00
N THR A 109 -12.34 0.83 9.77
CA THR A 109 -11.00 1.17 9.26
C THR A 109 -10.32 -0.05 8.65
N SER A 110 -10.43 -1.22 9.29
CA SER A 110 -9.89 -2.48 8.75
C SER A 110 -10.55 -2.86 7.42
N GLY A 111 -11.87 -2.63 7.30
CA GLY A 111 -12.59 -2.82 6.04
C GLY A 111 -12.13 -1.86 4.94
N VAL A 112 -11.94 -0.58 5.26
CA VAL A 112 -11.40 0.42 4.33
C VAL A 112 -9.99 0.03 3.87
N LEU A 113 -9.13 -0.38 4.80
CA LEU A 113 -7.76 -0.84 4.50
C LEU A 113 -7.78 -2.09 3.60
N ALA A 114 -8.67 -3.04 3.87
CA ALA A 114 -8.88 -4.22 3.02
C ALA A 114 -9.26 -3.84 1.59
N LEU A 115 -10.21 -2.91 1.41
CA LEU A 115 -10.61 -2.44 0.09
C LEU A 115 -9.48 -1.71 -0.64
N ALA A 116 -8.75 -0.84 0.06
CA ALA A 116 -7.61 -0.11 -0.51
C ALA A 116 -6.52 -1.08 -1.00
N GLY A 117 -6.17 -2.09 -0.21
CA GLY A 117 -5.17 -3.09 -0.60
C GLY A 117 -5.64 -4.03 -1.71
N LEU A 118 -6.93 -4.38 -1.77
CA LEU A 118 -7.48 -5.11 -2.91
C LEU A 118 -7.41 -4.27 -4.20
N ALA A 119 -7.71 -2.97 -4.13
CA ALA A 119 -7.58 -2.06 -5.26
C ALA A 119 -6.12 -1.93 -5.73
N ASP A 120 -5.16 -1.80 -4.81
CA ASP A 120 -3.73 -1.80 -5.14
C ASP A 120 -3.32 -3.12 -5.84
N GLY A 121 -3.77 -4.25 -5.32
CA GLY A 121 -3.55 -5.56 -5.91
C GLY A 121 -4.16 -5.68 -7.32
N LEU A 122 -5.33 -5.09 -7.56
CA LEU A 122 -5.99 -5.07 -8.87
C LEU A 122 -5.20 -4.22 -9.87
N VAL A 123 -4.70 -3.06 -9.45
CA VAL A 123 -3.86 -2.18 -10.28
C VAL A 123 -2.58 -2.92 -10.71
N VAL A 124 -1.90 -3.58 -9.77
CA VAL A 124 -0.69 -4.37 -10.05
C VAL A 124 -0.99 -5.54 -10.98
N TRP A 125 -2.14 -6.19 -10.84
CA TRP A 125 -2.52 -7.30 -11.72
C TRP A 125 -2.66 -6.88 -13.19
N TYR A 126 -3.30 -5.72 -13.42
CA TYR A 126 -3.51 -5.19 -14.77
C TYR A 126 -2.24 -4.56 -15.36
N HIS A 127 -1.45 -3.84 -14.56
CA HIS A 127 -0.36 -2.99 -15.06
C HIS A 127 1.06 -3.50 -14.75
N GLY A 128 1.22 -4.46 -13.84
CA GLY A 128 2.53 -4.91 -13.35
C GLY A 128 3.27 -5.92 -14.24
N GLY A 129 2.72 -6.33 -15.38
CA GLY A 129 3.34 -7.33 -16.25
C GLY A 129 3.28 -8.77 -15.69
N LYS A 130 3.64 -9.78 -16.51
CA LYS A 130 3.49 -11.21 -16.16
C LYS A 130 4.34 -11.64 -14.96
N GLU A 131 5.50 -11.01 -14.75
CA GLU A 131 6.45 -11.34 -13.68
C GLU A 131 5.96 -10.94 -12.28
N ASN A 132 5.16 -9.86 -12.17
CA ASN A 132 4.68 -9.37 -10.88
C ASN A 132 3.29 -9.90 -10.48
N ARG A 133 2.60 -10.65 -11.36
CA ARG A 133 1.28 -11.24 -11.06
C ARG A 133 1.33 -12.29 -9.95
N HIS A 134 2.45 -13.02 -9.81
CA HIS A 134 2.66 -13.93 -8.68
C HIS A 134 2.71 -13.16 -7.35
N LYS A 135 3.35 -11.99 -7.31
CA LYS A 135 3.43 -11.16 -6.09
C LYS A 135 2.05 -10.57 -5.73
N ALA A 136 1.24 -10.25 -6.73
CA ALA A 136 -0.12 -9.76 -6.53
C ALA A 136 -1.01 -10.77 -5.79
N TRP A 137 -0.81 -12.09 -5.97
CA TRP A 137 -1.57 -13.11 -5.25
C TRP A 137 -1.43 -13.03 -3.72
N GLY A 138 -0.20 -12.81 -3.23
CA GLY A 138 0.04 -12.63 -1.80
C GLY A 138 -0.64 -11.38 -1.24
N HIS A 139 -0.64 -10.31 -2.04
CA HIS A 139 -1.30 -9.05 -1.69
C HIS A 139 -2.82 -9.24 -1.60
N TRP A 140 -3.43 -9.87 -2.61
CA TRP A 140 -4.87 -10.18 -2.62
C TRP A 140 -5.28 -11.06 -1.46
N LEU A 141 -4.52 -12.12 -1.17
CA LEU A 141 -4.82 -13.03 -0.06
C LEU A 141 -4.80 -12.31 1.30
N ALA A 142 -3.82 -11.44 1.53
CA ALA A 142 -3.71 -10.68 2.76
C ALA A 142 -4.92 -9.76 2.98
N PHE A 143 -5.30 -8.98 1.95
CA PHE A 143 -6.40 -8.03 2.07
C PHE A 143 -7.79 -8.67 1.99
N ALA A 144 -7.95 -9.79 1.27
CA ALA A 144 -9.17 -10.59 1.31
C ALA A 144 -9.38 -11.21 2.70
N SER A 145 -8.31 -11.69 3.34
CA SER A 145 -8.37 -12.22 4.71
C SER A 145 -8.73 -11.12 5.71
N LEU A 146 -8.10 -9.95 5.60
CA LEU A 146 -8.42 -8.78 6.43
C LEU A 146 -9.87 -8.32 6.24
N GLY A 147 -10.35 -8.24 5.00
CA GLY A 147 -11.72 -7.87 4.67
C GLY A 147 -12.74 -8.88 5.19
N SER A 148 -12.44 -10.18 5.07
CA SER A 148 -13.28 -11.25 5.62
C SER A 148 -13.36 -11.18 7.15
N TRP A 149 -12.23 -10.90 7.81
CA TRP A 149 -12.18 -10.69 9.26
C TRP A 149 -12.99 -9.46 9.69
N ALA A 150 -12.86 -8.33 9.00
CA ALA A 150 -13.66 -7.14 9.26
C ALA A 150 -15.16 -7.38 9.03
N GLY A 151 -15.52 -8.09 7.95
CA GLY A 151 -16.89 -8.47 7.63
C GLY A 151 -17.51 -9.38 8.69
N TRP A 152 -16.77 -10.39 9.17
CA TRP A 152 -17.19 -11.22 10.30
C TRP A 152 -17.49 -10.35 11.53
N ARG A 153 -16.65 -9.34 11.83
CA ARG A 153 -16.80 -8.49 13.02
C ARG A 153 -18.04 -7.63 12.94
N ALA A 154 -18.31 -7.07 11.76
CA ALA A 154 -19.52 -6.33 11.49
C ALA A 154 -20.78 -7.21 11.64
N PHE A 155 -20.76 -8.43 11.11
CA PHE A 155 -21.87 -9.37 11.21
C PHE A 155 -22.22 -9.72 12.66
N ARG A 156 -21.22 -10.00 13.49
CA ARG A 156 -21.43 -10.33 14.92
C ARG A 156 -21.94 -9.14 15.72
N ALA A 157 -21.40 -7.95 15.49
CA ALA A 157 -21.89 -6.74 16.12
C ALA A 157 -23.36 -6.45 15.73
N TYR A 158 -23.74 -6.70 14.48
CA TYR A 158 -25.13 -6.57 14.03
C TYR A 158 -26.06 -7.57 14.72
N GLY A 159 -25.65 -8.84 14.81
CA GLY A 159 -26.43 -9.88 15.49
C GLY A 159 -26.66 -9.59 16.98
N GLU A 160 -25.64 -9.10 17.69
CA GLU A 160 -25.76 -8.70 19.10
C GLU A 160 -26.73 -7.52 19.29
N ARG A 161 -26.69 -6.51 18.40
CA ARG A 161 -27.63 -5.39 18.42
C ARG A 161 -29.06 -5.83 18.14
N ALA A 162 -29.26 -6.71 17.16
CA ALA A 162 -30.57 -7.25 16.82
C ALA A 162 -31.18 -8.04 17.99
N ALA A 163 -30.37 -8.87 18.66
CA ALA A 163 -30.80 -9.63 19.84
C ALA A 163 -31.15 -8.72 21.03
N PHE A 164 -30.37 -7.67 21.28
CA PHE A 164 -30.67 -6.68 22.32
C PHE A 164 -32.02 -6.00 22.06
N HIS A 165 -32.27 -5.53 20.83
CA HIS A 165 -33.55 -4.93 20.48
C HIS A 165 -34.72 -5.92 20.65
N ALA A 166 -34.54 -7.19 20.30
CA ALA A 166 -35.59 -8.20 20.45
C ALA A 166 -35.97 -8.55 21.91
N LEU A 167 -35.08 -8.29 22.88
CA LEU A 167 -35.31 -8.58 24.31
C LEU A 167 -35.89 -7.39 25.10
N HIS A 168 -35.90 -6.20 24.50
CA HIS A 168 -36.35 -4.96 25.15
C HIS A 168 -37.70 -4.43 24.59
N TYR A 169 -38.41 -5.25 23.81
CA TYR A 169 -39.81 -5.08 23.42
C TYR A 169 -40.63 -6.26 23.94
#